data_AF-A0A1E4IDC2-F1
#
_entry.id   AF-A0A1E4IDC2-F1
#
_cell.length_a   1.000
_cell.length_b   1.000
_cell.length_c   1.000
_cell.angle_alpha   90.00
_cell.angle_beta   90.00
_cell.angle_gamma   90.00
#
_symmetry.space_group_name_H-M   'P 1'
#
loop_
_entity.id
_entity.type
_entity.pdbx_description
1 polymer ?
#
loop_
_entity_poly.entity_id
_entity_poly.type
_entity_poly.pdbx_seq_one_letter_code
_entity_poly.pdbx_strand_id
1 'polypeptide(L)'
;MGVRDGVKYAKCIYWGDLDTHGFAILHRARSYLPSLQSVLMDEDTLLRHKALWVDEKEQHPAAELTLLTEAEQEVYQGLKRQRWGQNVRLEQERIAWDAAQSTLQRLAVPV
;
A
#
# COMPACT_ATOMS: atom_id res chain seq x y z
N MET A 1 36.26 9.47 -23.83
CA MET A 1 35.18 8.50 -24.17
C MET A 1 35.16 7.49 -23.04
N GLY A 2 34.09 7.45 -22.24
CA GLY A 2 34.02 6.65 -21.01
C GLY A 2 32.67 6.81 -20.35
N VAL A 3 31.73 5.99 -20.83
CA VAL A 3 30.38 5.62 -20.33
C VAL A 3 29.60 6.66 -19.53
N ARG A 4 28.57 7.22 -20.17
CA ARG A 4 27.42 7.80 -19.47
C ARG A 4 26.61 6.63 -18.88
N ASP A 5 26.75 6.35 -17.59
CA ASP A 5 25.85 5.42 -16.89
C ASP A 5 24.53 6.13 -16.58
N GLY A 6 23.76 6.39 -17.64
CA GLY A 6 22.41 6.93 -17.56
C GLY A 6 21.40 5.85 -17.22
N VAL A 7 21.46 5.28 -16.01
CA VAL A 7 20.30 4.56 -15.47
C VAL A 7 19.38 5.61 -14.87
N LYS A 8 18.30 5.94 -15.57
CA LYS A 8 17.21 6.73 -14.98
C LYS A 8 16.63 5.94 -13.82
N TYR A 9 16.63 6.51 -12.62
CA TYR A 9 15.81 6.01 -11.52
C TYR A 9 14.35 5.95 -12.00
N ALA A 10 13.78 4.75 -12.04
CA ALA A 10 12.35 4.59 -12.33
C ALA A 10 11.56 4.90 -11.05
N LYS A 11 10.47 5.66 -11.19
CA LYS A 11 9.52 5.81 -10.08
C LYS A 11 8.84 4.46 -9.84
N CYS A 12 9.05 3.89 -8.66
CA CYS A 12 8.42 2.64 -8.25
C CYS A 12 7.22 2.94 -7.36
N ILE A 13 6.06 2.42 -7.76
CA ILE A 13 4.83 2.46 -6.97
C ILE A 13 4.42 1.04 -6.62
N TYR A 14 3.83 0.87 -5.43
CA TYR A 14 3.27 -0.37 -4.94
C TYR A 14 1.79 -0.18 -4.62
N TRP A 15 0.95 -1.05 -5.16
CA TRP A 15 -0.47 -1.12 -4.83
C TRP A 15 -0.78 -2.55 -4.43
N GLY A 16 -1.02 -2.77 -3.16
CA GLY A 16 -1.38 -4.08 -2.61
C GLY A 16 -2.70 -4.04 -1.87
N ASP A 17 -3.07 -5.18 -1.30
CA ASP A 17 -4.24 -5.30 -0.45
C ASP A 17 -4.11 -4.42 0.80
N LEU A 18 -5.22 -3.81 1.20
CA LEU A 18 -5.36 -3.07 2.45
C LEU A 18 -5.72 -4.06 3.57
N ASP A 19 -4.72 -4.84 3.96
CA ASP A 19 -4.72 -5.77 5.09
C ASP A 19 -3.33 -5.84 5.74
N THR A 20 -3.16 -6.62 6.81
CA THR A 20 -1.89 -6.65 7.54
C THR A 20 -0.77 -7.34 6.77
N HIS A 21 -1.10 -8.26 5.87
CA HIS A 21 -0.13 -8.92 4.97
C HIS A 21 0.32 -8.01 3.82
N GLY A 22 -0.56 -7.21 3.24
CA GLY A 22 -0.27 -6.25 2.19
C GLY A 22 0.72 -5.19 2.65
N PHE A 23 0.60 -4.71 3.90
CA PHE A 23 1.60 -3.84 4.53
C PHE A 23 2.93 -4.56 4.81
N ALA A 24 2.91 -5.85 5.18
CA ALA A 24 4.14 -6.62 5.38
C ALA A 24 4.91 -6.81 4.06
N ILE A 25 4.20 -6.98 2.93
CA ILE A 25 4.79 -7.04 1.60
C ILE A 25 5.39 -5.66 1.23
N LEU A 26 4.67 -4.56 1.45
CA LEU A 26 5.19 -3.20 1.24
C LEU A 26 6.47 -2.96 2.04
N HIS A 27 6.47 -3.32 3.32
CA HIS A 27 7.62 -3.22 4.21
C HIS A 27 8.83 -3.98 3.66
N ARG A 28 8.63 -5.24 3.26
CA ARG A 28 9.69 -6.06 2.66
C ARG A 28 10.15 -5.50 1.31
N ALA A 29 9.26 -4.98 0.49
CA ALA A 29 9.63 -4.37 -0.78
C ALA A 29 10.51 -3.12 -0.56
N ARG A 30 10.21 -2.31 0.45
CA ARG A 30 11.04 -1.15 0.83
C ARG A 30 12.42 -1.49 1.36
N SER A 31 12.64 -2.69 1.90
CA SER A 31 14.00 -3.10 2.27
C SER A 31 14.92 -3.30 1.05
N TYR A 32 14.35 -3.52 -0.14
CA TYR A 32 15.09 -3.61 -1.40
C TYR A 32 15.00 -2.33 -2.25
N LEU A 33 13.89 -1.61 -2.16
CA LEU A 33 13.62 -0.37 -2.91
C LEU A 33 13.18 0.74 -1.94
N PRO A 34 14.13 1.45 -1.28
CA PRO A 34 13.79 2.44 -0.26
C PRO A 34 12.92 3.60 -0.75
N SER A 35 12.97 3.91 -2.06
CA SER A 35 12.15 4.96 -2.68
C SER A 35 10.77 4.50 -3.14
N LEU A 36 10.36 3.27 -2.83
CA LEU A 36 9.04 2.72 -3.21
C LEU A 36 7.91 3.44 -2.48
N GLN A 37 6.98 4.01 -3.24
CA GLN A 37 5.80 4.68 -2.72
C GLN A 37 4.60 3.75 -2.79
N SER A 38 3.78 3.67 -1.74
CA SER A 38 2.49 3.00 -1.84
C SER A 38 1.47 3.93 -2.52
N VAL A 39 0.40 3.35 -3.05
CA VAL A 39 -0.72 4.09 -3.63
C VAL A 39 -2.01 3.37 -3.27
N LEU A 40 -3.08 4.14 -2.96
CA LEU A 40 -4.39 3.59 -2.60
C LEU A 40 -4.32 2.63 -1.40
N MET A 41 -3.40 2.88 -0.48
CA MET A 41 -3.17 2.11 0.76
C MET A 41 -3.31 3.00 2.00
N ASP A 42 -4.21 3.98 1.94
CA ASP A 42 -4.52 4.94 3.00
C ASP A 42 -5.90 4.68 3.63
N GLU A 43 -6.17 5.30 4.80
CA GLU A 43 -7.42 5.16 5.53
C GLU A 43 -8.63 5.62 4.70
N ASP A 44 -8.49 6.74 3.96
CA ASP A 44 -9.56 7.26 3.11
C ASP A 44 -9.96 6.24 2.04
N THR A 45 -8.98 5.57 1.43
CA THR A 45 -9.22 4.51 0.46
C THR A 45 -9.92 3.32 1.10
N LEU A 46 -9.47 2.90 2.28
CA LEU A 46 -10.08 1.81 3.05
C LEU A 46 -11.56 2.12 3.33
N LEU A 47 -11.85 3.28 3.93
CA LEU A 47 -13.20 3.67 4.35
C LEU A 47 -14.16 3.92 3.19
N ARG A 48 -13.66 4.51 2.08
CA ARG A 48 -14.47 4.75 0.88
C ARG A 48 -15.01 3.45 0.27
N HIS A 49 -14.28 2.36 0.40
CA HIS A 49 -14.63 1.06 -0.16
C HIS A 49 -15.14 0.07 0.89
N LYS A 50 -15.71 0.57 1.99
CA LYS A 50 -16.24 -0.25 3.09
C LYS A 50 -17.22 -1.33 2.63
N ALA A 51 -18.03 -1.07 1.61
CA ALA A 51 -18.97 -2.04 1.05
C ALA A 51 -18.28 -3.24 0.37
N LEU A 52 -16.98 -3.16 0.10
CA LEU A 52 -16.19 -4.17 -0.61
C LEU A 52 -15.26 -4.95 0.33
N TRP A 53 -15.26 -4.65 1.63
CA TRP A 53 -14.43 -5.34 2.60
C TRP A 53 -14.77 -6.82 2.68
N VAL A 54 -13.73 -7.62 2.91
CA VAL A 54 -13.77 -9.04 3.21
C VAL A 54 -12.94 -9.30 4.46
N ASP A 55 -12.87 -10.57 4.87
CA ASP A 55 -12.12 -10.98 6.04
C ASP A 55 -10.70 -11.46 5.67
N GLU A 56 -9.70 -10.88 6.33
CA GLU A 56 -8.36 -11.44 6.46
C GLU A 56 -8.44 -12.70 7.34
N LYS A 57 -8.00 -13.87 6.84
CA LYS A 57 -8.11 -15.12 7.62
C LYS A 57 -7.32 -15.05 8.92
N GLU A 58 -6.08 -14.59 8.83
CA GLU A 58 -5.17 -14.43 9.96
C GLU A 58 -4.35 -13.15 9.76
N GLN A 59 -4.16 -12.40 10.83
CA GLN A 59 -3.34 -11.19 10.78
C GLN A 59 -1.85 -11.55 10.80
N HIS A 60 -1.05 -10.75 10.10
CA HIS A 60 0.40 -10.81 10.16
C HIS A 60 0.90 -10.64 11.61
N PRO A 61 1.83 -11.49 12.07
CA PRO A 61 2.21 -11.57 13.49
C PRO A 61 2.99 -10.36 13.99
N ALA A 62 3.68 -9.64 13.10
CA ALA A 62 4.45 -8.45 13.48
C ALA A 62 3.58 -7.44 14.24
N ALA A 63 4.12 -6.88 15.32
CA ALA A 63 3.45 -5.79 16.04
C ALA A 63 3.63 -4.47 15.30
N GLU A 64 4.80 -4.27 14.67
CA GLU A 64 5.17 -3.06 13.95
C GLU A 64 5.97 -3.41 12.70
N LEU A 65 5.92 -2.50 11.71
CA LEU A 65 6.64 -2.60 10.44
C LEU A 65 7.43 -1.30 10.24
N THR A 66 8.70 -1.30 10.63
CA THR A 66 9.52 -0.08 10.81
C THR A 66 9.83 0.71 9.53
N LEU A 67 9.65 0.10 8.35
CA LEU A 67 9.79 0.75 7.05
C LEU A 67 8.46 1.33 6.48
N LEU A 68 7.37 1.30 7.25
CA LEU A 68 6.17 2.05 6.92
C LEU A 68 6.33 3.54 7.24
N THR A 69 5.68 4.39 6.46
CA THR A 69 5.48 5.80 6.82
C THR A 69 4.51 5.90 7.99
N GLU A 70 4.47 7.05 8.65
CA GLU A 70 3.56 7.29 9.78
C GLU A 70 2.08 7.01 9.41
N ALA A 71 1.61 7.54 8.27
CA ALA A 71 0.24 7.31 7.81
C ALA A 71 -0.06 5.82 7.52
N GLU A 72 0.88 5.09 6.91
CA GLU A 72 0.70 3.65 6.66
C GLU A 72 0.73 2.85 7.97
N GLN A 73 1.58 3.25 8.92
CA GLN A 73 1.63 2.63 10.24
C GLN A 73 0.33 2.86 11.00
N GLU A 74 -0.31 4.04 10.88
CA GLU A 74 -1.63 4.30 11.46
C GLU A 74 -2.71 3.36 10.92
N VAL A 75 -2.70 3.11 9.60
CA VAL A 75 -3.63 2.15 8.97
C VAL A 75 -3.34 0.74 9.45
N TYR A 76 -2.07 0.31 9.39
CA TYR A 76 -1.64 -1.01 9.85
C TYR A 76 -2.03 -1.27 11.31
N GLN A 77 -1.81 -0.30 12.20
CA GLN A 77 -2.21 -0.41 13.61
C GLN A 77 -3.74 -0.40 13.78
N GLY A 78 -4.46 0.34 12.95
CA GLY A 78 -5.93 0.30 12.93
C GLY A 78 -6.46 -1.09 12.58
N LEU A 79 -5.88 -1.74 11.57
CA LEU A 79 -6.21 -3.11 11.16
C LEU A 79 -5.87 -4.11 12.29
N LYS A 80 -4.64 -4.06 12.83
CA LYS A 80 -4.19 -4.92 13.95
C LYS A 80 -5.08 -4.80 15.19
N ARG A 81 -5.59 -3.60 15.46
CA ARG A 81 -6.46 -3.31 16.62
C ARG A 81 -7.95 -3.44 16.31
N GLN A 82 -8.30 -3.95 15.13
CA GLN A 82 -9.70 -4.19 14.73
C GLN A 82 -10.55 -2.90 14.76
N ARG A 83 -9.95 -1.73 14.47
CA ARG A 83 -10.58 -0.40 14.62
C ARG A 83 -11.87 -0.27 13.82
N TRP A 84 -11.92 -0.88 12.63
CA TRP A 84 -13.03 -0.73 11.69
C TRP A 84 -13.95 -1.95 11.58
N GLY A 85 -13.59 -3.05 12.23
CA GLY A 85 -14.27 -4.34 12.12
C GLY A 85 -13.29 -5.49 12.38
N GLN A 86 -13.83 -6.70 12.50
CA GLN A 86 -13.02 -7.90 12.68
C GLN A 86 -12.35 -8.28 11.37
N ASN A 87 -11.02 -8.45 11.41
CA ASN A 87 -10.13 -8.85 10.34
C ASN A 87 -10.41 -8.15 9.01
N VAL A 88 -10.63 -6.84 9.01
CA VAL A 88 -10.92 -6.10 7.79
C VAL A 88 -9.79 -6.26 6.76
N ARG A 89 -10.16 -6.64 5.54
CA ARG A 89 -9.31 -6.67 4.35
C ARG A 89 -10.04 -6.00 3.19
N LEU A 90 -9.35 -5.11 2.49
CA LEU A 90 -9.79 -4.63 1.20
C LEU A 90 -8.82 -5.10 0.12
N GLU A 91 -9.29 -6.03 -0.70
CA GLU A 91 -8.51 -6.55 -1.83
C GLU A 91 -8.36 -5.47 -2.90
N GLN A 92 -7.14 -5.31 -3.41
CA GLN A 92 -6.83 -4.32 -4.45
C GLN A 92 -7.72 -4.52 -5.68
N GLU A 93 -7.96 -5.77 -6.08
CA GLU A 93 -8.77 -6.14 -7.25
C GLU A 93 -10.26 -5.79 -7.12
N ARG A 94 -10.75 -5.50 -5.90
CA ARG A 94 -12.14 -5.09 -5.69
C ARG A 94 -12.36 -3.61 -5.96
N ILE A 95 -11.32 -2.79 -5.89
CA ILE A 95 -11.42 -1.37 -6.23
C ILE A 95 -11.58 -1.25 -7.74
N ALA A 96 -12.71 -0.67 -8.16
CA ALA A 96 -13.01 -0.50 -9.58
C ALA A 96 -11.93 0.34 -10.28
N TRP A 97 -11.62 -0.02 -11.52
CA TRP A 97 -10.49 0.57 -12.25
C TRP A 97 -10.67 2.07 -12.48
N ASP A 98 -11.89 2.53 -12.74
CA ASP A 98 -12.23 3.94 -12.88
C ASP A 98 -11.92 4.77 -11.61
N ALA A 99 -12.15 4.19 -10.43
CA ALA A 99 -11.79 4.80 -9.15
C ALA A 99 -10.26 4.88 -8.95
N ALA A 100 -9.52 3.85 -9.35
CA ALA A 100 -8.06 3.79 -9.17
C ALA A 100 -7.26 4.57 -10.22
N GLN A 101 -7.76 4.58 -11.47
CA GLN A 101 -7.03 5.08 -12.64
C GLN A 101 -6.61 6.54 -12.49
N SER A 102 -7.48 7.40 -11.94
CA SER A 102 -7.14 8.82 -11.78
C SER A 102 -5.93 9.01 -10.84
N THR A 103 -5.83 8.23 -9.77
CA THR A 103 -4.73 8.29 -8.81
C THR A 103 -3.45 7.75 -9.40
N LEU A 104 -3.51 6.61 -10.09
CA LEU A 104 -2.36 6.02 -10.76
C LEU A 104 -1.80 6.93 -11.87
N GLN A 105 -2.67 7.57 -12.66
CA GLN A 105 -2.28 8.51 -13.70
C GLN A 105 -1.56 9.73 -13.12
N ARG A 106 -2.05 10.31 -12.01
CA ARG A 106 -1.36 11.43 -11.32
C ARG A 106 0.04 11.05 -10.86
N LEU A 107 0.29 9.79 -10.52
CA LEU A 107 1.61 9.32 -10.10
C LEU A 107 2.53 8.96 -11.27
N ALA A 108 1.97 8.61 -12.43
CA ALA A 108 2.73 8.19 -13.62
C ALA A 108 3.26 9.36 -14.47
N VAL A 109 2.73 10.57 -14.30
CA VAL A 109 3.21 11.76 -15.03
C VAL A 109 4.49 12.31 -14.35
N PRO A 110 5.63 12.39 -15.05
CA PRO A 110 6.80 13.08 -14.53
C PRO A 110 6.50 14.58 -14.45
N VAL A 111 6.83 15.20 -13.31
CA VAL A 111 6.91 16.67 -13.17
C VAL A 111 8.06 17.18 -14.03
#